data_AF-A0A367JV08-F1
#
_entry.id   AF-A0A367JV08-F1
#
_cell.length_a   1.000
_cell.length_b   1.000
_cell.length_c   1.000
_cell.angle_alpha   90.00
_cell.angle_beta   90.00
_cell.angle_gamma   90.00
#
_symmetry.space_group_name_H-M   'P 1'
#
loop_
_entity.id
_entity.type
_entity.pdbx_description
1 polymer ?
#
loop_
_entity_poly.entity_id
_entity_poly.type
_entity_poly.pdbx_seq_one_letter_code
_entity_poly.pdbx_strand_id
1 'polypeptide(L)'
;MQDFIFIFDACPKLIELEVNIATETCSKVVPIVHTTYPYLKTLIIKNYARRTDADTTLGTIVCSYLNTVFRSTPNVYNDLSIYGARPEHKQTEISFYLEEKANGQLNQMATLYDPRFAQEFGLIPYLESVASRVHRLLVADNYHRQKPIPSDIWSFVERCYRLEKLQLEFYSLTNTQHCINRSIRHVVISKAVVSSTFFKSLAASFPNLRVLHVEYTRAKVETSFPTCLDINLADLNLDVLYINRLCLIGINFDKTDEIVLVETSETSTCLKISYDCDTEDYIVTKVEERDDRDYVMRISCQKIHTLEMFNVRFTLDT
;
A
#
# COMPACT_ATOMS: atom_id res chain seq x y z
N MET A 1 18.25 -14.78 -27.01
CA MET A 1 17.78 -15.11 -25.65
C MET A 1 16.43 -15.81 -25.77
N GLN A 2 16.47 -17.03 -26.31
CA GLN A 2 15.36 -18.00 -26.31
C GLN A 2 15.44 -18.93 -25.08
N ASP A 3 16.41 -18.70 -24.17
CA ASP A 3 17.01 -19.79 -23.41
C ASP A 3 16.40 -20.05 -22.03
N PHE A 4 15.80 -19.05 -21.35
CA PHE A 4 15.25 -19.30 -20.01
C PHE A 4 13.85 -19.94 -20.05
N ILE A 5 13.04 -19.63 -21.06
CA ILE A 5 11.67 -20.18 -21.18
C ILE A 5 11.71 -21.69 -21.43
N PHE A 6 12.72 -22.18 -22.15
CA PHE A 6 12.93 -23.62 -22.37
C PHE A 6 13.09 -24.42 -21.07
N ILE A 7 13.60 -23.82 -19.99
CA ILE A 7 13.73 -24.50 -18.69
C ILE A 7 12.36 -25.00 -18.23
N PHE A 8 11.33 -24.20 -18.43
CA PHE A 8 10.00 -24.58 -17.99
C PHE A 8 9.35 -25.66 -18.88
N ASP A 9 9.65 -25.66 -20.19
CA ASP A 9 9.21 -26.73 -21.09
C ASP A 9 9.97 -28.05 -20.82
N ALA A 10 11.26 -27.97 -20.47
CA ALA A 10 12.10 -29.13 -20.16
C ALA A 10 11.86 -29.69 -18.76
N CYS A 11 11.36 -28.88 -17.82
CA CYS A 11 11.16 -29.25 -16.42
C CYS A 11 9.71 -29.01 -15.98
N PRO A 12 8.74 -29.86 -16.41
CA PRO A 12 7.32 -29.65 -16.10
C PRO A 12 6.97 -29.79 -14.60
N LYS A 13 7.87 -30.38 -13.79
CA LYS A 13 7.75 -30.51 -12.33
C LYS A 13 8.64 -29.53 -11.56
N LEU A 14 9.10 -28.46 -12.21
CA LEU A 14 9.93 -27.44 -11.57
C LEU A 14 9.17 -26.81 -10.40
N ILE A 15 9.78 -26.84 -9.22
CA ILE A 15 9.20 -26.28 -7.98
C ILE A 15 9.79 -24.90 -7.70
N GLU A 16 11.10 -24.73 -7.93
CA GLU A 16 11.84 -23.51 -7.66
C GLU A 16 12.78 -23.18 -8.81
N LEU A 17 12.90 -21.90 -9.15
CA LEU A 17 13.85 -21.41 -10.15
C LEU A 17 14.42 -20.07 -9.74
N GLU A 18 15.74 -19.91 -9.81
CA GLU A 18 16.41 -18.62 -9.69
C GLU A 18 17.19 -18.34 -10.98
N VAL A 19 16.93 -17.19 -11.59
CA VAL A 19 17.54 -16.75 -12.84
C VAL A 19 18.25 -15.42 -12.62
N ASN A 20 19.55 -15.41 -12.90
CA ASN A 20 20.38 -14.21 -12.90
C ASN A 20 20.64 -13.79 -14.35
N ILE A 21 20.07 -12.66 -14.76
CA ILE A 21 20.21 -12.11 -16.12
C ILE A 21 21.26 -11.00 -16.08
N ALA A 22 22.37 -11.23 -16.79
CA ALA A 22 23.43 -10.27 -16.99
C ALA A 22 23.60 -10.05 -18.50
N THR A 23 22.67 -9.34 -19.15
CA THR A 23 22.76 -9.11 -20.60
C THR A 23 22.80 -7.63 -20.93
N GLU A 24 23.88 -7.22 -21.61
CA GLU A 24 24.13 -5.86 -22.08
C GLU A 24 23.41 -5.54 -23.40
N THR A 25 22.93 -6.55 -24.13
CA THR A 25 22.14 -6.40 -25.36
C THR A 25 21.18 -7.58 -25.48
N CYS A 26 19.88 -7.32 -25.53
CA CYS A 26 18.90 -8.35 -25.83
C CYS A 26 18.01 -7.92 -26.98
N SER A 27 18.23 -8.53 -28.14
CA SER A 27 17.32 -8.50 -29.27
C SER A 27 16.08 -9.34 -28.92
N LYS A 28 14.92 -8.67 -28.88
CA LYS A 28 13.54 -9.21 -28.85
C LYS A 28 13.41 -10.60 -28.23
N VAL A 29 13.18 -10.66 -26.92
CA VAL A 29 12.63 -11.86 -26.28
C VAL A 29 11.20 -12.04 -26.79
N VAL A 30 10.96 -13.14 -27.50
CA VAL A 30 9.61 -13.52 -27.94
C VAL A 30 8.97 -14.28 -26.78
N PRO A 31 7.86 -13.78 -26.20
CA PRO A 31 7.19 -14.50 -25.15
C PRO A 31 6.51 -15.74 -25.74
N ILE A 32 6.84 -16.92 -25.22
CA ILE A 32 6.10 -18.15 -25.52
C ILE A 32 5.08 -18.31 -24.39
N VAL A 33 3.79 -18.18 -24.74
CA VAL A 33 2.68 -17.93 -23.80
C VAL A 33 1.76 -19.16 -23.65
N HIS A 34 2.27 -20.39 -23.80
CA HIS A 34 1.37 -21.53 -24.00
C HIS A 34 1.43 -22.64 -22.95
N THR A 35 2.33 -22.58 -21.99
CA THR A 35 2.51 -23.66 -21.00
C THR A 35 2.27 -23.16 -19.57
N THR A 36 1.37 -23.84 -18.87
CA THR A 36 1.04 -23.58 -17.47
C THR A 36 1.97 -24.41 -16.59
N TYR A 37 2.58 -23.80 -15.57
CA TYR A 37 3.51 -24.48 -14.65
C TYR A 37 2.88 -24.66 -13.25
N PRO A 38 2.09 -25.72 -13.02
CA PRO A 38 1.30 -25.88 -11.80
C PRO A 38 2.13 -26.22 -10.55
N TYR A 39 3.35 -26.73 -10.72
CA TYR A 39 4.22 -27.14 -9.60
C TYR A 39 5.16 -26.03 -9.12
N LEU A 40 5.31 -24.95 -9.89
CA LEU A 40 6.23 -23.87 -9.58
C LEU A 40 5.70 -23.06 -8.41
N LYS A 41 6.42 -23.13 -7.29
CA LYS A 41 6.12 -22.40 -6.06
C LYS A 41 6.96 -21.14 -5.91
N THR A 42 8.21 -21.17 -6.42
CA THR A 42 9.13 -20.05 -6.28
C THR A 42 9.81 -19.72 -7.60
N LEU A 43 9.81 -18.44 -7.97
CA LEU A 43 10.63 -17.92 -9.06
C LEU A 43 11.31 -16.63 -8.61
N ILE A 44 12.61 -16.54 -8.80
CA ILE A 44 13.39 -15.33 -8.55
C ILE A 44 14.11 -14.94 -9.84
N ILE A 45 13.88 -13.72 -10.33
CA ILE A 45 14.60 -13.16 -11.49
C ILE A 45 15.32 -11.91 -11.05
N LYS A 46 16.65 -11.88 -11.24
CA LYS A 46 17.51 -10.74 -10.92
C LYS A 46 18.16 -10.22 -12.20
N ASN A 47 18.11 -8.91 -12.43
CA ASN A 47 18.69 -8.29 -13.62
C ASN A 47 19.76 -7.25 -13.29
N TYR A 48 20.98 -7.55 -13.70
CA TYR A 48 22.18 -6.74 -13.44
C TYR A 48 22.44 -5.66 -14.50
N ALA A 49 21.63 -5.58 -15.56
CA ALA A 49 21.86 -4.65 -16.66
C ALA A 49 21.54 -3.19 -16.27
N ARG A 50 22.44 -2.26 -16.62
CA ARG A 50 22.36 -0.83 -16.26
C ARG A 50 21.76 0.08 -17.34
N ARG A 51 21.20 -0.46 -18.43
CA ARG A 51 20.71 0.31 -19.59
C ARG A 51 19.22 0.08 -19.85
N THR A 52 18.57 1.10 -20.42
CA THR A 52 17.13 1.17 -20.76
C THR A 52 16.62 0.02 -21.63
N ASP A 53 17.42 -0.52 -22.56
CA ASP A 53 16.98 -1.62 -23.45
C ASP A 53 16.78 -2.95 -22.71
N ALA A 54 17.42 -3.11 -21.54
CA ALA A 54 17.21 -4.27 -20.68
C ALA A 54 15.86 -4.21 -19.94
N ASP A 55 15.22 -3.04 -19.88
CA ASP A 55 13.96 -2.83 -19.17
C ASP A 55 12.77 -3.32 -19.95
N THR A 56 12.81 -3.13 -21.27
CA THR A 56 11.79 -3.67 -22.17
C THR A 56 11.80 -5.20 -22.12
N THR A 57 13.00 -5.78 -22.08
CA THR A 57 13.19 -7.23 -22.00
C THR A 57 12.73 -7.77 -20.66
N LEU A 58 13.18 -7.16 -19.56
CA LEU A 58 12.74 -7.54 -18.22
C LEU A 58 11.23 -7.39 -18.10
N GLY A 59 10.70 -6.21 -18.43
CA GLY A 59 9.29 -5.89 -18.46
C GLY A 59 8.47 -6.93 -19.19
N THR A 60 8.88 -7.32 -20.39
CA THR A 60 8.21 -8.37 -21.18
C THR A 60 8.24 -9.74 -20.49
N ILE A 61 9.36 -10.11 -19.87
CA ILE A 61 9.50 -11.34 -19.08
C ILE A 61 8.57 -11.30 -17.86
N VAL A 62 8.53 -10.17 -17.13
CA VAL A 62 7.63 -9.94 -15.99
C VAL A 62 6.19 -10.10 -16.44
N CYS A 63 5.81 -9.40 -17.51
CA CYS A 63 4.48 -9.39 -18.12
C CYS A 63 4.02 -10.81 -18.40
N SER A 64 4.84 -11.54 -19.15
CA SER A 64 4.51 -12.88 -19.64
C SER A 64 4.37 -13.86 -18.48
N TYR A 65 5.24 -13.75 -17.48
CA TYR A 65 5.20 -14.59 -16.30
C TYR A 65 4.02 -14.25 -15.37
N LEU A 66 3.81 -12.98 -15.01
CA LEU A 66 2.66 -12.56 -14.21
C LEU A 66 1.34 -12.98 -14.88
N ASN A 67 1.24 -12.88 -16.20
CA ASN A 67 0.07 -13.39 -16.94
C ASN A 67 -0.12 -14.90 -16.83
N THR A 68 0.98 -15.66 -16.74
CA THR A 68 0.97 -17.12 -16.59
C THR A 68 0.64 -17.54 -15.16
N VAL A 69 1.10 -16.76 -14.18
CA VAL A 69 1.07 -17.10 -12.77
C VAL A 69 -0.14 -16.56 -12.05
N PHE A 70 -0.47 -15.27 -12.19
CA PHE A 70 -1.75 -14.71 -11.75
C PHE A 70 -2.83 -15.28 -12.65
N ARG A 71 -3.14 -16.56 -12.48
CA ARG A 71 -4.20 -17.22 -13.23
C ARG A 71 -5.52 -16.62 -12.76
N SER A 72 -6.47 -16.48 -13.67
CA SER A 72 -7.88 -16.31 -13.31
C SER A 72 -8.45 -17.64 -12.79
N THR A 73 -7.81 -18.21 -11.77
CA THR A 73 -8.31 -19.42 -11.11
C THR A 73 -9.28 -18.98 -10.01
N PRO A 74 -10.48 -19.58 -9.92
CA PRO A 74 -11.31 -19.45 -8.74
C PRO A 74 -10.49 -19.81 -7.49
N ASN A 75 -10.66 -19.06 -6.40
CA ASN A 75 -9.99 -19.27 -5.10
C ASN A 75 -8.50 -18.94 -5.01
N VAL A 76 -7.94 -18.22 -6.00
CA VAL A 76 -6.57 -17.69 -5.90
C VAL A 76 -6.62 -16.20 -5.58
N TYR A 77 -5.91 -15.81 -4.53
CA TYR A 77 -5.77 -14.44 -4.08
C TYR A 77 -4.38 -13.92 -4.52
N ASN A 78 -4.33 -12.73 -5.10
CA ASN A 78 -3.11 -12.21 -5.74
C ASN A 78 -2.64 -10.95 -5.02
N ASP A 79 -1.48 -11.07 -4.39
CA ASP A 79 -0.80 -10.02 -3.66
C ASP A 79 0.38 -9.53 -4.52
N LEU A 80 0.37 -8.24 -4.86
CA LEU A 80 1.46 -7.58 -5.56
C LEU A 80 2.14 -6.59 -4.61
N SER A 81 3.44 -6.74 -4.41
CA SER A 81 4.26 -5.80 -3.65
C SER A 81 5.24 -5.12 -4.58
N ILE A 82 5.25 -3.79 -4.60
CA ILE A 82 6.15 -2.99 -5.39
C ILE A 82 7.00 -2.15 -4.44
N TYR A 83 8.30 -2.40 -4.47
CA TYR A 83 9.29 -1.71 -3.67
C TYR A 83 10.18 -0.81 -4.53
N GLY A 84 10.46 0.38 -4.01
CA GLY A 84 11.57 1.19 -4.46
C GLY A 84 12.93 0.55 -4.17
N ALA A 85 13.98 1.14 -4.75
CA ALA A 85 15.36 0.71 -4.61
C ALA A 85 15.78 0.49 -3.14
N ARG A 86 16.47 -0.61 -2.82
CA ARG A 86 17.30 -0.71 -1.61
C ARG A 86 18.77 -0.45 -1.99
N PRO A 87 19.61 0.16 -1.13
CA PRO A 87 21.04 0.37 -1.42
C PRO A 87 21.81 -0.92 -1.76
N GLU A 88 21.38 -2.03 -1.16
CA GLU A 88 21.92 -3.38 -1.40
C GLU A 88 21.47 -3.96 -2.74
N HIS A 89 20.31 -3.51 -3.26
CA HIS A 89 19.71 -3.99 -4.49
C HIS A 89 20.03 -3.01 -5.61
N LYS A 90 21.22 -3.15 -6.19
CA LYS A 90 21.65 -2.40 -7.39
C LYS A 90 20.94 -2.85 -8.67
N GLN A 91 19.94 -3.72 -8.55
CA GLN A 91 19.34 -4.50 -9.62
C GLN A 91 17.83 -4.56 -9.46
N THR A 92 17.14 -4.69 -10.58
CA THR A 92 15.72 -5.03 -10.56
C THR A 92 15.59 -6.51 -10.19
N GLU A 93 14.78 -6.80 -9.18
CA GLU A 93 14.50 -8.15 -8.73
C GLU A 93 13.00 -8.40 -8.71
N ILE A 94 12.62 -9.58 -9.17
CA ILE A 94 11.25 -10.04 -9.12
C ILE A 94 11.24 -11.40 -8.46
N SER A 95 10.45 -11.51 -7.41
CA SER A 95 10.26 -12.77 -6.73
C SER A 95 8.78 -13.14 -6.69
N PHE A 96 8.52 -14.43 -6.87
CA PHE A 96 7.20 -15.01 -6.82
C PHE A 96 7.17 -16.13 -5.79
N TYR A 97 6.09 -16.18 -5.03
CA TYR A 97 5.82 -17.23 -4.05
C TYR A 97 4.35 -17.64 -4.14
N LEU A 98 4.11 -18.96 -4.18
CA LEU A 98 2.79 -19.55 -3.99
C LEU A 98 2.72 -20.15 -2.58
N GLU A 99 1.81 -19.62 -1.77
CA GLU A 99 1.54 -20.12 -0.43
C GLU A 99 0.12 -20.68 -0.34
N GLU A 100 -0.05 -21.82 0.30
CA GLU A 100 -1.37 -22.34 0.68
C GLU A 100 -1.63 -21.98 2.13
N LYS A 101 -2.66 -21.17 2.37
CA LYS A 101 -3.08 -20.80 3.72
C LYS A 101 -3.76 -21.99 4.40
N ALA A 102 -3.78 -21.96 5.75
CA ALA A 102 -4.41 -22.99 6.57
C ALA A 102 -5.90 -23.26 6.24
N ASN A 103 -6.60 -22.29 5.64
CA ASN A 103 -7.98 -22.42 5.18
C ASN A 103 -8.13 -23.00 3.75
N GLY A 104 -7.04 -23.51 3.15
CA GLY A 104 -7.00 -24.05 1.79
C GLY A 104 -7.02 -22.99 0.69
N GLN A 105 -6.96 -21.69 1.04
CA GLN A 105 -6.87 -20.61 0.05
C GLN A 105 -5.43 -20.50 -0.47
N LEU A 106 -5.28 -20.45 -1.79
CA LEU A 106 -3.98 -20.19 -2.41
C LEU A 106 -3.72 -18.69 -2.48
N ASN A 107 -2.60 -18.25 -1.93
CA ASN A 107 -2.10 -16.89 -2.02
C ASN A 107 -0.89 -16.85 -2.97
N GLN A 108 -1.00 -16.05 -4.01
CA GLN A 108 0.06 -15.78 -4.96
C GLN A 108 0.67 -14.43 -4.65
N MET A 109 1.94 -14.43 -4.28
CA MET A 109 2.68 -13.23 -3.92
C MET A 109 3.70 -12.95 -5.00
N ALA A 110 3.57 -11.80 -5.65
CA ALA A 110 4.60 -11.26 -6.53
C ALA A 110 5.23 -10.04 -5.86
N THR A 111 6.55 -10.00 -5.79
CA THR A 111 7.31 -8.87 -5.30
C THR A 111 8.19 -8.33 -6.41
N LEU A 112 8.12 -7.02 -6.65
CA LEU A 112 8.93 -6.29 -7.59
C LEU A 112 9.78 -5.27 -6.83
N TYR A 113 11.10 -5.35 -6.98
CA TYR A 113 12.05 -4.34 -6.55
C TYR A 113 12.60 -3.63 -7.79
N ASP A 114 12.39 -2.32 -7.93
CA ASP A 114 13.00 -1.55 -9.03
C ASP A 114 13.88 -0.41 -8.48
N PRO A 115 15.20 -0.41 -8.79
CA PRO A 115 16.11 0.63 -8.33
C PRO A 115 15.84 2.03 -8.94
N ARG A 116 15.06 2.14 -10.02
CA ARG A 116 14.73 3.40 -10.70
C ARG A 116 13.31 3.86 -10.43
N PHE A 117 12.66 3.28 -9.43
CA PHE A 117 11.30 3.57 -8.99
C PHE A 117 10.96 5.08 -8.98
N ALA A 118 11.92 5.93 -8.60
CA ALA A 118 11.73 7.37 -8.46
C ALA A 118 12.11 8.24 -9.68
N GLN A 119 12.54 7.67 -10.81
CA GLN A 119 13.04 8.45 -11.95
C GLN A 119 12.20 8.35 -13.22
N GLU A 120 11.50 7.24 -13.46
CA GLU A 120 10.49 7.04 -14.52
C GLU A 120 10.17 5.53 -14.50
N PHE A 121 8.91 5.18 -14.29
CA PHE A 121 8.56 3.78 -14.02
C PHE A 121 8.32 3.02 -15.32
N GLY A 122 9.37 2.40 -15.87
CA GLY A 122 9.28 1.62 -17.10
C GLY A 122 8.44 0.33 -17.00
N LEU A 123 8.10 -0.14 -15.78
CA LEU A 123 7.46 -1.44 -15.59
C LEU A 123 5.91 -1.42 -15.49
N ILE A 124 5.27 -0.26 -15.29
CA ILE A 124 3.79 -0.18 -15.15
C ILE A 124 3.06 -0.63 -16.40
N PRO A 125 3.48 -0.25 -17.63
CA PRO A 125 2.86 -0.77 -18.84
C PRO A 125 2.82 -2.31 -18.89
N TYR A 126 3.77 -2.97 -18.23
CA TYR A 126 3.83 -4.42 -18.15
C TYR A 126 2.94 -5.00 -17.04
N LEU A 127 2.70 -4.25 -15.97
CA LEU A 127 1.75 -4.66 -14.93
C LEU A 127 0.30 -4.52 -15.39
N GLU A 128 -0.01 -3.65 -16.37
CA GLU A 128 -1.37 -3.42 -16.87
C GLU A 128 -2.12 -4.71 -17.22
N SER A 129 -1.41 -5.68 -17.82
CA SER A 129 -1.97 -6.97 -18.23
C SER A 129 -2.53 -7.79 -17.07
N VAL A 130 -2.02 -7.58 -15.85
CA VAL A 130 -2.43 -8.31 -14.65
C VAL A 130 -3.22 -7.46 -13.64
N ALA A 131 -3.41 -6.17 -13.90
CA ALA A 131 -4.17 -5.25 -13.03
C ALA A 131 -5.54 -5.84 -12.62
N SER A 132 -6.22 -6.45 -13.59
CA SER A 132 -7.52 -7.12 -13.43
C SER A 132 -7.56 -8.26 -12.40
N ARG A 133 -6.41 -8.77 -11.99
CA ARG A 133 -6.27 -9.95 -11.14
C ARG A 133 -5.70 -9.61 -9.76
N VAL A 134 -5.22 -8.39 -9.53
CA VAL A 134 -4.62 -7.98 -8.25
C VAL A 134 -5.71 -7.75 -7.21
N HIS A 135 -5.58 -8.40 -6.05
CA HIS A 135 -6.49 -8.26 -4.92
C HIS A 135 -5.89 -7.42 -3.79
N ARG A 136 -4.55 -7.47 -3.61
CA ARG A 136 -3.83 -6.58 -2.70
C ARG A 136 -2.63 -5.96 -3.39
N LEU A 137 -2.44 -4.68 -3.12
CA LEU A 137 -1.29 -3.92 -3.59
C LEU A 137 -0.58 -3.27 -2.41
N LEU A 138 0.70 -3.59 -2.25
CA LEU A 138 1.63 -2.86 -1.39
C LEU A 138 2.54 -2.03 -2.29
N VAL A 139 2.66 -0.73 -1.99
CA VAL A 139 3.63 0.16 -2.64
C VAL A 139 4.47 0.81 -1.55
N ALA A 140 5.79 0.66 -1.62
CA ALA A 140 6.70 1.13 -0.58
C ALA A 140 8.03 1.64 -1.14
N ASP A 141 8.49 2.83 -0.75
CA ASP A 141 9.82 3.34 -1.11
C ASP A 141 10.59 3.81 0.13
N ASN A 142 11.32 2.88 0.75
CA ASN A 142 12.06 3.16 1.98
C ASN A 142 13.32 4.01 1.78
N TYR A 143 13.75 4.21 0.53
CA TYR A 143 14.99 4.88 0.17
C TYR A 143 14.75 6.34 -0.21
N HIS A 144 13.79 6.59 -1.10
CA HIS A 144 13.34 7.94 -1.42
C HIS A 144 12.19 8.36 -0.52
N ARG A 145 12.40 8.24 0.80
CA ARG A 145 11.38 8.55 1.80
C ARG A 145 10.78 9.91 1.54
N GLN A 146 9.47 10.00 1.74
CA GLN A 146 8.72 11.25 1.68
C GLN A 146 8.68 11.90 0.28
N LYS A 147 8.96 11.15 -0.79
CA LYS A 147 8.56 11.55 -2.15
C LYS A 147 7.07 11.27 -2.38
N PRO A 148 6.41 11.99 -3.30
CA PRO A 148 5.07 11.63 -3.74
C PRO A 148 5.04 10.25 -4.41
N ILE A 149 3.89 9.58 -4.36
CA ILE A 149 3.64 8.38 -5.17
C ILE A 149 3.63 8.79 -6.66
N PRO A 150 4.36 8.08 -7.55
CA PRO A 150 4.32 8.32 -8.99
C PRO A 150 2.92 8.21 -9.60
N SER A 151 2.60 9.03 -10.60
CA SER A 151 1.28 9.04 -11.27
C SER A 151 0.91 7.73 -11.94
N ASP A 152 1.91 7.01 -12.45
CA ASP A 152 1.67 5.73 -13.09
C ASP A 152 1.11 4.73 -12.08
N ILE A 153 1.55 4.78 -10.82
CA ILE A 153 1.06 3.87 -9.76
C ILE A 153 -0.42 4.15 -9.50
N TRP A 154 -0.83 5.42 -9.44
CA TRP A 154 -2.24 5.77 -9.30
C TRP A 154 -3.08 5.32 -10.49
N SER A 155 -2.52 5.45 -11.70
CA SER A 155 -3.15 4.96 -12.93
C SER A 155 -3.29 3.43 -12.92
N PHE A 156 -2.30 2.73 -12.37
CA PHE A 156 -2.35 1.29 -12.19
C PHE A 156 -3.40 0.87 -11.14
N VAL A 157 -3.44 1.55 -10.00
CA VAL A 157 -4.45 1.35 -8.94
C VAL A 157 -5.86 1.49 -9.52
N GLU A 158 -6.10 2.52 -10.34
CA GLU A 158 -7.40 2.75 -10.98
C GLU A 158 -7.84 1.57 -11.87
N ARG A 159 -6.89 0.94 -12.58
CA ARG A 159 -7.16 -0.23 -13.45
C ARG A 159 -7.37 -1.54 -12.69
N CYS A 160 -6.98 -1.61 -11.41
CA CYS A 160 -7.12 -2.81 -10.60
C CYS A 160 -8.55 -2.93 -10.04
N TYR A 161 -9.50 -3.35 -10.87
CA TYR A 161 -10.93 -3.40 -10.49
C TYR A 161 -11.31 -4.50 -9.48
N ARG A 162 -10.37 -5.35 -9.07
CA ARG A 162 -10.53 -6.36 -7.99
C ARG A 162 -9.70 -6.04 -6.75
N LEU A 163 -9.07 -4.87 -6.70
CA LEU A 163 -8.16 -4.47 -5.63
C LEU A 163 -8.95 -4.18 -4.35
N GLU A 164 -8.90 -5.08 -3.38
CA GLU A 164 -9.61 -4.95 -2.10
C GLU A 164 -8.80 -4.17 -1.07
N LYS A 165 -7.47 -4.36 -1.05
CA LYS A 165 -6.57 -3.72 -0.08
C LYS A 165 -5.41 -2.99 -0.75
N LEU A 166 -5.24 -1.72 -0.38
CA LEU A 166 -4.12 -0.87 -0.79
C LEU A 166 -3.28 -0.51 0.43
N GLN A 167 -1.97 -0.73 0.36
CA GLN A 167 -1.02 -0.39 1.41
C GLN A 167 0.06 0.54 0.85
N LEU A 168 0.24 1.69 1.50
CA LEU A 168 1.14 2.76 1.08
C LEU A 168 2.17 3.01 2.18
N GLU A 169 3.46 2.80 1.89
CA GLU A 169 4.52 2.99 2.87
C GLU A 169 5.63 3.95 2.42
N PHE A 170 6.17 4.71 3.38
CA PHE A 170 7.34 5.57 3.19
C PHE A 170 7.18 6.75 2.19
N TYR A 171 5.97 7.05 1.71
CA TYR A 171 5.70 8.18 0.82
C TYR A 171 5.27 9.46 1.55
N SER A 172 5.32 10.58 0.83
CA SER A 172 4.58 11.80 1.15
C SER A 172 3.24 11.78 0.42
N LEU A 173 2.16 11.59 1.17
CA LEU A 173 0.79 11.46 0.69
C LEU A 173 0.07 12.81 0.80
N THR A 174 -0.09 13.48 -0.35
CA THR A 174 -0.78 14.78 -0.43
C THR A 174 -2.19 14.68 -0.97
N ASN A 175 -2.40 13.82 -1.97
CA ASN A 175 -3.70 13.49 -2.56
C ASN A 175 -3.57 12.14 -3.30
N THR A 176 -4.68 11.66 -3.81
CA THR A 176 -4.81 10.43 -4.63
C THR A 176 -4.72 10.67 -6.14
N GLN A 177 -4.33 11.89 -6.58
CA GLN A 177 -4.22 12.29 -7.99
C GLN A 177 -5.46 11.96 -8.84
N HIS A 178 -6.65 12.14 -8.28
CA HIS A 178 -7.93 11.84 -8.94
C HIS A 178 -8.15 10.36 -9.30
N CYS A 179 -7.36 9.44 -8.74
CA CYS A 179 -7.60 8.00 -8.85
C CYS A 179 -9.00 7.66 -8.30
N ILE A 180 -9.80 6.90 -9.05
CA ILE A 180 -11.09 6.39 -8.58
C ILE A 180 -11.09 4.86 -8.66
N ASN A 181 -11.19 4.19 -7.51
CA ASN A 181 -11.31 2.74 -7.45
C ASN A 181 -12.39 2.32 -6.45
N ARG A 182 -13.46 1.70 -6.97
CA ARG A 182 -14.62 1.25 -6.19
C ARG A 182 -14.44 -0.11 -5.54
N SER A 183 -13.40 -0.86 -5.89
CA SER A 183 -13.13 -2.17 -5.30
C SER A 183 -12.37 -2.09 -3.98
N ILE A 184 -11.62 -1.01 -3.75
CA ILE A 184 -10.86 -0.81 -2.52
C ILE A 184 -11.82 -0.69 -1.34
N ARG A 185 -11.62 -1.56 -0.35
CA ARG A 185 -12.34 -1.57 0.93
C ARG A 185 -11.42 -1.38 2.12
N HIS A 186 -10.11 -1.55 1.94
CA HIS A 186 -9.12 -1.44 3.01
C HIS A 186 -7.92 -0.61 2.53
N VAL A 187 -7.64 0.50 3.22
CA VAL A 187 -6.43 1.30 3.01
C VAL A 187 -5.55 1.25 4.25
N VAL A 188 -4.26 0.97 4.06
CA VAL A 188 -3.24 1.02 5.10
C VAL A 188 -2.20 2.08 4.72
N ILE A 189 -1.92 2.98 5.65
CA ILE A 189 -0.90 4.02 5.53
C ILE A 189 0.10 3.77 6.64
N SER A 190 1.36 3.50 6.29
CA SER A 190 2.39 3.23 7.30
C SER A 190 3.69 3.96 7.02
N LYS A 191 4.34 4.46 8.08
CA LYS A 191 5.68 5.11 7.97
C LYS A 191 5.72 6.24 6.94
N ALA A 192 4.59 6.89 6.71
CA ALA A 192 4.40 7.91 5.68
C ALA A 192 4.41 9.32 6.27
N VAL A 193 4.45 10.32 5.39
CA VAL A 193 4.09 11.70 5.73
C VAL A 193 2.77 12.04 5.03
N VAL A 194 1.73 12.39 5.76
CA VAL A 194 0.37 12.62 5.21
C VAL A 194 -0.07 14.06 5.41
N SER A 195 -0.89 14.61 4.51
CA SER A 195 -1.57 15.90 4.71
C SER A 195 -3.08 15.73 4.88
N SER A 196 -3.76 16.75 5.43
CA SER A 196 -5.23 16.81 5.54
C SER A 196 -5.91 16.61 4.17
N THR A 197 -5.32 17.15 3.11
CA THR A 197 -5.83 17.01 1.73
C THR A 197 -5.84 15.56 1.23
N PHE A 198 -4.95 14.70 1.73
CA PHE A 198 -4.95 13.29 1.36
C PHE A 198 -6.18 12.59 1.92
N PHE A 199 -6.46 12.78 3.21
CA PHE A 199 -7.67 12.23 3.85
C PHE A 199 -8.94 12.70 3.16
N LYS A 200 -9.04 14.00 2.84
CA LYS A 200 -10.15 14.60 2.09
C LYS A 200 -10.39 13.92 0.74
N SER A 201 -9.33 13.46 0.08
CA SER A 201 -9.43 12.79 -1.21
C SER A 201 -9.90 11.34 -1.14
N LEU A 202 -9.83 10.68 0.03
CA LEU A 202 -10.14 9.24 0.16
C LEU A 202 -11.58 8.91 -0.19
N ALA A 203 -12.55 9.73 0.20
CA ALA A 203 -13.96 9.47 -0.08
C ALA A 203 -14.28 9.52 -1.58
N ALA A 204 -13.71 10.50 -2.28
CA ALA A 204 -13.87 10.63 -3.74
C ALA A 204 -13.17 9.49 -4.49
N SER A 205 -12.00 9.09 -4.00
CA SER A 205 -11.19 8.05 -4.65
C SER A 205 -11.66 6.63 -4.36
N PHE A 206 -12.04 6.35 -3.13
CA PHE A 206 -12.37 5.00 -2.65
C PHE A 206 -13.74 5.03 -1.95
N PRO A 207 -14.84 5.23 -2.69
CA PRO A 207 -16.16 5.45 -2.10
C PRO A 207 -16.71 4.24 -1.32
N ASN A 208 -16.13 3.05 -1.51
CA ASN A 208 -16.50 1.83 -0.79
C ASN A 208 -15.51 1.46 0.33
N LEU A 209 -14.64 2.39 0.74
CA LEU A 209 -13.69 2.20 1.82
C LEU A 209 -14.44 1.88 3.12
N ARG A 210 -14.05 0.77 3.77
CA ARG A 210 -14.60 0.30 5.04
C ARG A 210 -13.58 0.31 6.17
N VAL A 211 -12.31 0.15 5.84
CA VAL A 211 -11.23 0.00 6.81
C VAL A 211 -10.10 0.97 6.46
N LEU A 212 -9.77 1.87 7.39
CA LEU A 212 -8.62 2.77 7.27
C LEU A 212 -7.67 2.54 8.45
N HIS A 213 -6.43 2.14 8.15
CA HIS A 213 -5.36 1.99 9.13
C HIS A 213 -4.28 3.04 8.88
N VAL A 214 -3.93 3.79 9.92
CA VAL A 214 -2.86 4.79 9.91
C VAL A 214 -1.88 4.42 11.02
N GLU A 215 -0.66 4.04 10.63
CA GLU A 215 0.36 3.54 11.57
C GLU A 215 1.69 4.26 11.40
N TYR A 216 2.36 4.58 12.50
CA TYR A 216 3.73 5.13 12.49
C TYR A 216 3.90 6.30 11.50
N THR A 217 2.86 7.11 11.34
CA THR A 217 2.74 8.10 10.26
C THR A 217 2.92 9.50 10.84
N ARG A 218 3.48 10.41 10.05
CA ARG A 218 3.62 11.82 10.43
C ARG A 218 2.63 12.67 9.64
N ALA A 219 1.88 13.54 10.27
CA ALA A 219 0.93 14.42 9.60
C ALA A 219 1.48 15.84 9.47
N LYS A 220 1.39 16.42 8.28
CA LYS A 220 1.59 17.85 8.05
C LYS A 220 0.33 18.58 8.53
N VAL A 221 0.49 19.45 9.51
CA VAL A 221 -0.57 20.32 10.03
C VAL A 221 -0.56 21.67 9.33
N GLU A 222 -1.71 22.31 9.26
CA GLU A 222 -1.81 23.68 8.76
C GLU A 222 -1.13 24.63 9.76
N THR A 223 -0.38 25.61 9.26
CA THR A 223 0.43 26.52 10.09
C THR A 223 -0.39 27.62 10.78
N SER A 224 -1.71 27.67 10.55
CA SER A 224 -2.61 28.61 11.22
C SER A 224 -2.98 28.10 12.61
N PHE A 225 -3.03 29.00 13.59
CA PHE A 225 -3.45 28.70 14.96
C PHE A 225 -5.00 28.68 15.06
N PRO A 226 -5.61 27.72 15.80
CA PRO A 226 -4.96 26.58 16.43
C PRO A 226 -4.51 25.54 15.42
N THR A 227 -3.33 24.98 15.65
CA THR A 227 -2.72 23.98 14.77
C THR A 227 -3.46 22.65 14.95
N CYS A 228 -4.37 22.34 14.02
CA CYS A 228 -5.21 21.15 14.06
C CYS A 228 -4.99 20.29 12.81
N LEU A 229 -4.90 18.96 12.98
CA LEU A 229 -5.03 18.02 11.89
C LEU A 229 -6.50 17.70 11.62
N ASP A 230 -6.98 18.10 10.45
CA ASP A 230 -8.31 17.74 9.95
C ASP A 230 -8.25 16.43 9.13
N ILE A 231 -8.68 15.33 9.74
CA ILE A 231 -8.92 14.03 9.08
C ILE A 231 -10.40 14.00 8.66
N ASN A 232 -10.67 14.62 7.52
CA ASN A 232 -12.00 14.62 6.93
C ASN A 232 -12.12 13.44 5.96
N LEU A 233 -12.95 12.47 6.34
CA LEU A 233 -13.25 11.24 5.59
C LEU A 233 -14.61 11.35 4.87
N ALA A 234 -15.20 12.54 4.84
CA ALA A 234 -16.48 12.87 4.22
C ALA A 234 -17.58 11.82 4.51
N ASP A 235 -18.38 11.49 3.51
CA ASP A 235 -19.55 10.60 3.65
C ASP A 235 -19.21 9.09 3.75
N LEU A 236 -17.96 8.75 4.08
CA LEU A 236 -17.54 7.35 4.21
C LEU A 236 -18.20 6.67 5.41
N ASN A 237 -18.58 5.39 5.22
CA ASN A 237 -19.10 4.53 6.27
C ASN A 237 -18.05 3.47 6.64
N LEU A 238 -17.24 3.77 7.66
CA LEU A 238 -16.16 2.91 8.10
C LEU A 238 -16.64 1.87 9.11
N ASP A 239 -16.25 0.63 8.87
CA ASP A 239 -16.35 -0.45 9.85
C ASP A 239 -15.23 -0.30 10.89
N VAL A 240 -14.02 0.11 10.45
CA VAL A 240 -12.85 0.29 11.32
C VAL A 240 -12.05 1.52 10.91
N LEU A 241 -11.82 2.42 11.86
CA LEU A 241 -10.78 3.44 11.80
C LEU A 241 -9.72 3.11 12.86
N TYR A 242 -8.51 2.78 12.42
CA TYR A 242 -7.37 2.48 13.28
C TYR A 242 -6.29 3.54 13.12
N ILE A 243 -5.92 4.19 14.23
CA ILE A 243 -4.89 5.23 14.28
C ILE A 243 -3.90 4.88 15.39
N ASN A 244 -2.66 4.58 15.02
CA ASN A 244 -1.61 4.25 15.98
C ASN A 244 -0.31 4.99 15.65
N ARG A 245 0.28 5.66 16.66
CA ARG A 245 1.53 6.42 16.52
C ARG A 245 1.47 7.42 15.34
N LEU A 246 0.38 8.18 15.26
CA LEU A 246 0.23 9.31 14.35
C LEU A 246 0.83 10.56 15.01
N CYS A 247 1.90 11.10 14.42
CA CYS A 247 2.59 12.26 14.96
C CYS A 247 2.35 13.52 14.13
N LEU A 248 2.05 14.66 14.74
CA LEU A 248 1.87 15.94 14.07
C LEU A 248 3.24 16.63 13.89
N ILE A 249 3.59 17.01 12.67
CA ILE A 249 4.89 17.65 12.37
C ILE A 249 4.86 19.08 12.87
N GLY A 250 5.87 19.48 13.65
CA GLY A 250 5.98 20.85 14.17
C GLY A 250 5.20 21.09 15.47
N ILE A 251 4.44 20.09 15.93
CA ILE A 251 3.89 20.03 17.29
C ILE A 251 4.76 19.07 18.07
N ASN A 252 5.27 19.54 19.21
CA ASN A 252 6.00 18.67 20.12
C ASN A 252 5.01 18.19 21.17
N PHE A 253 4.70 16.90 21.16
CA PHE A 253 3.74 16.26 22.08
C PHE A 253 4.29 16.07 23.50
N ASP A 254 5.32 16.84 23.86
CA ASP A 254 5.99 16.66 25.13
C ASP A 254 5.07 17.14 26.26
N LYS A 255 4.42 16.15 26.89
CA LYS A 255 3.85 16.16 28.25
C LYS A 255 2.54 16.94 28.45
N THR A 256 1.81 17.25 27.40
CA THR A 256 0.47 17.85 27.52
C THR A 256 -0.60 16.92 27.01
N ASP A 257 -1.69 16.83 27.75
CA ASP A 257 -2.88 16.10 27.34
C ASP A 257 -3.42 16.66 26.02
N GLU A 258 -3.65 15.78 25.07
CA GLU A 258 -4.16 16.12 23.75
C GLU A 258 -5.63 15.77 23.64
N ILE A 259 -6.42 16.67 23.06
CA ILE A 259 -7.84 16.42 22.80
C ILE A 259 -8.05 16.14 21.32
N VAL A 260 -8.71 15.03 21.04
CA VAL A 260 -9.17 14.60 19.72
C VAL A 260 -10.68 14.69 19.68
N LEU A 261 -11.19 15.41 18.71
CA LEU A 261 -12.62 15.48 18.42
C LEU A 261 -12.96 14.48 17.32
N VAL A 262 -13.86 13.55 17.61
CA VAL A 262 -14.41 12.61 16.63
C VAL A 262 -15.87 12.95 16.38
N GLU A 263 -16.21 13.28 15.14
CA GLU A 263 -17.55 13.64 14.72
C GLU A 263 -18.06 12.63 13.68
N THR A 264 -19.20 12.05 14.02
CA THR A 264 -20.02 11.28 13.09
C THR A 264 -21.31 12.02 12.78
N SER A 265 -22.12 11.50 11.85
CA SER A 265 -23.44 12.08 11.57
C SER A 265 -24.41 12.01 12.76
N GLU A 266 -24.19 11.09 13.70
CA GLU A 266 -25.09 10.83 14.83
C GLU A 266 -24.54 11.34 16.16
N THR A 267 -23.23 11.25 16.36
CA THR A 267 -22.59 11.53 17.65
C THR A 267 -21.28 12.29 17.49
N SER A 268 -20.95 13.05 18.53
CA SER A 268 -19.63 13.65 18.71
C SER A 268 -19.00 13.09 19.99
N THR A 269 -17.76 12.64 19.90
CA THR A 269 -17.00 12.07 21.02
C THR A 269 -15.66 12.79 21.16
N CYS A 270 -15.38 13.28 22.36
CA CYS A 270 -14.07 13.82 22.70
C CYS A 270 -13.22 12.73 23.34
N LEU A 271 -12.01 12.54 22.83
CA LEU A 271 -11.02 11.63 23.38
C LEU A 271 -9.83 12.45 23.88
N LYS A 272 -9.32 12.06 25.05
CA LYS A 272 -8.11 12.59 25.64
C LYS A 272 -7.00 11.57 25.47
N ILE A 273 -5.88 12.00 24.90
CA ILE A 273 -4.65 11.23 24.79
C ILE A 273 -3.67 11.78 25.81
N SER A 274 -3.15 10.91 26.68
CA SER A 274 -2.16 11.24 27.70
C SER A 274 -0.98 10.27 27.58
N TYR A 275 0.25 10.76 27.75
CA TYR A 275 1.43 9.91 27.81
C TYR A 275 1.69 9.46 29.25
N ASP A 276 1.77 8.14 29.46
CA ASP A 276 2.13 7.53 30.74
C ASP A 276 3.65 7.31 30.79
N CYS A 277 4.32 8.08 31.65
CA CYS A 277 5.76 7.99 31.86
C CYS A 277 6.20 6.67 32.51
N ASP A 278 5.32 5.98 33.24
CA ASP A 278 5.67 4.75 33.97
C ASP A 278 5.63 3.53 33.03
N THR A 279 4.68 3.51 32.09
CA THR A 279 4.56 2.43 31.09
C THR A 279 5.22 2.76 29.75
N GLU A 280 5.71 4.00 29.58
CA GLU A 280 6.19 4.56 28.31
C GLU A 280 5.18 4.42 27.15
N ASP A 281 3.88 4.51 27.44
CA ASP A 281 2.80 4.30 26.46
C ASP A 281 1.73 5.39 26.52
N TYR A 282 0.83 5.42 25.53
CA TYR A 282 -0.27 6.38 25.48
C TYR A 282 -1.55 5.78 26.04
N ILE A 283 -2.19 6.52 26.94
CA ILE A 283 -3.52 6.22 27.46
C ILE A 283 -4.53 7.06 26.69
N VAL A 284 -5.60 6.43 26.23
CA VAL A 284 -6.72 7.11 25.56
C VAL A 284 -7.99 6.95 26.39
N THR A 285 -8.61 8.05 26.79
CA THR A 285 -9.85 8.05 27.59
C THR A 285 -10.92 8.93 26.96
N LYS A 286 -12.20 8.52 27.06
CA LYS A 286 -13.34 9.37 26.67
C LYS A 286 -13.51 10.50 27.67
N VAL A 287 -13.79 11.71 27.17
CA VAL A 287 -14.09 12.89 27.99
C VAL A 287 -15.60 13.13 27.96
N GLU A 288 -16.23 13.30 29.12
CA GLU A 288 -17.69 13.44 29.24
C GLU A 288 -18.20 14.84 28.83
N GLU A 289 -17.43 15.88 29.09
CA GLU A 289 -17.76 17.25 28.66
C GLU A 289 -16.99 17.60 27.39
N ARG A 290 -17.68 18.27 26.46
CA ARG A 290 -17.03 18.87 25.30
C ARG A 290 -16.09 19.95 25.84
N ASP A 291 -14.81 19.64 25.77
CA ASP A 291 -13.79 20.59 26.11
C ASP A 291 -13.69 21.60 24.97
N ASP A 292 -13.96 22.87 25.23
CA ASP A 292 -13.79 23.96 24.27
C ASP A 292 -12.30 24.32 24.05
N ARG A 293 -11.37 23.54 24.63
CA ARG A 293 -9.92 23.60 24.34
C ARG A 293 -9.64 23.38 22.85
N ASP A 294 -8.51 23.94 22.40
CA ASP A 294 -7.97 23.73 21.05
C ASP A 294 -7.70 22.23 20.80
N TYR A 295 -8.49 21.60 19.93
CA TYR A 295 -8.28 20.23 19.49
C TYR A 295 -7.03 20.13 18.62
N VAL A 296 -6.16 19.17 18.90
CA VAL A 296 -4.98 18.90 18.05
C VAL A 296 -5.35 18.11 16.80
N MET A 297 -6.46 17.37 16.86
CA MET A 297 -6.97 16.57 15.76
C MET A 297 -8.50 16.55 15.74
N ARG A 298 -9.05 16.70 14.55
CA ARG A 298 -10.48 16.55 14.26
C ARG A 298 -10.66 15.44 13.25
N ILE A 299 -11.49 14.45 13.57
CA ILE A 299 -11.85 13.33 12.70
C ILE A 299 -13.31 13.48 12.35
N SER A 300 -13.63 13.61 11.06
CA SER A 300 -15.01 13.73 10.57
C SER A 300 -15.32 12.60 9.60
N CYS A 301 -16.43 11.89 9.79
CA CYS A 301 -16.83 10.74 8.98
C CYS A 301 -18.36 10.53 9.05
N GLN A 302 -19.02 9.92 8.07
CA GLN A 302 -20.46 9.65 8.17
C GLN A 302 -20.78 8.70 9.31
N LYS A 303 -20.07 7.57 9.37
CA LYS A 303 -20.24 6.51 10.37
C LYS A 303 -18.91 5.80 10.62
N ILE A 304 -18.61 5.52 11.88
CA ILE A 304 -17.45 4.74 12.31
C ILE A 304 -17.94 3.70 13.33
N HIS A 305 -17.92 2.41 12.97
CA HIS A 305 -18.38 1.36 13.88
C HIS A 305 -17.36 1.03 14.98
N THR A 306 -16.09 0.82 14.60
CA THR A 306 -14.98 0.66 15.53
C THR A 306 -13.97 1.79 15.31
N LEU A 307 -13.64 2.52 16.38
CA LEU A 307 -12.50 3.41 16.43
C LEU A 307 -11.43 2.78 17.34
N GLU A 308 -10.23 2.59 16.82
CA GLU A 308 -9.09 2.13 17.61
C GLU A 308 -7.98 3.16 17.55
N MET A 309 -7.59 3.69 18.70
CA MET A 309 -6.58 4.73 18.83
C MET A 309 -5.53 4.31 19.85
N PHE A 310 -4.26 4.25 19.44
CA PHE A 310 -3.14 3.83 20.30
C PHE A 310 -3.42 2.51 21.05
N ASN A 311 -3.94 1.51 20.32
CA ASN A 311 -4.34 0.19 20.83
C ASN A 311 -5.52 0.19 21.83
N VAL A 312 -6.19 1.33 22.02
CA VAL A 312 -7.44 1.41 22.80
C VAL A 312 -8.63 1.40 21.85
N ARG A 313 -9.54 0.45 22.05
CA ARG A 313 -10.70 0.24 21.20
C ARG A 313 -11.95 0.88 21.78
N PHE A 314 -12.61 1.69 20.97
CA PHE A 314 -13.89 2.33 21.24
C PHE A 314 -14.93 1.79 20.26
N THR A 315 -16.05 1.31 20.80
CA THR A 315 -17.27 1.15 20.00
C THR A 315 -17.98 2.50 20.09
N LEU A 316 -18.12 3.18 18.96
CA LEU A 316 -18.89 4.41 18.94
C LEU A 316 -20.35 3.98 18.81
N ASP A 317 -21.22 4.55 19.63
CA ASP A 317 -22.66 4.33 19.48
C ASP A 317 -23.06 4.94 18.13
N THR A 318 -23.45 4.07 17.19
CA THR A 318 -23.82 4.38 15.78
C THR A 318 -25.22 3.88 15.45
#